data_AF-A0A7C3EM68-F1
#
_entry.id   AF-A0A7C3EM68-F1
#
_cell.length_a   1.000
_cell.length_b   1.000
_cell.length_c   1.000
_cell.angle_alpha   90.00
_cell.angle_beta   90.00
_cell.angle_gamma   90.00
#
_symmetry.space_group_name_H-M   'P 1'
#
loop_
_entity.id
_entity.type
_entity.pdbx_description
1 polymer ?
#
loop_
_entity_poly.entity_id
_entity_poly.type
_entity_poly.pdbx_seq_one_letter_code
_entity_poly.pdbx_strand_id
1 'polypeptide(L)'
;VVLVQLLQPGHRMMVGHFSLPLNMNTGSPAFGQIDASLNNLIFNQMWRYYGIPCGDGSPGYVNAKRIDYQAGYEKALAAIISALSGANYILLHFGVAAEITAHPVQAVLDDDVAAMVGRFIAGEQVDDETIAQDLIAQVGPIPGHYLNTAHTRKWWRREHHVPRVADTSTYPEWQAGGKKSALDYAREKMEAILAGHQPAPLTAAQEEAIERILQEARAYYSRKELT
;
A
#
# COMPACT_ATOMS: atom_id res chain seq x y z
N VAL A 1 1.64 -0.52 26.32
CA VAL A 1 0.40 -1.23 26.73
C VAL A 1 0.13 -1.09 28.23
N VAL A 2 0.93 -1.70 29.11
CA VAL A 2 0.67 -1.73 30.57
C VAL A 2 0.45 -0.34 31.16
N LEU A 3 1.37 0.60 30.91
CA LEU A 3 1.24 1.97 31.42
C LEU A 3 -0.10 2.63 31.06
N VAL A 4 -0.53 2.52 29.80
CA VAL A 4 -1.79 3.12 29.33
C VAL A 4 -2.99 2.44 29.97
N GLN A 5 -2.95 1.12 30.17
CA GLN A 5 -4.02 0.38 30.85
C GLN A 5 -4.06 0.65 32.36
N LEU A 6 -2.95 1.04 32.99
CA LEU A 6 -2.93 1.50 34.39
C LEU A 6 -3.54 2.90 34.54
N LEU A 7 -3.34 3.78 33.54
CA LEU A 7 -3.95 5.11 33.54
C LEU A 7 -5.47 5.03 33.31
N GLN A 8 -5.90 4.22 32.35
CA GLN A 8 -7.32 4.03 32.05
C GLN A 8 -7.56 2.61 31.51
N PRO A 9 -8.10 1.70 32.34
CA PRO A 9 -8.46 0.35 31.90
C PRO A 9 -9.45 0.38 30.73
N GLY A 10 -9.22 -0.45 29.72
CA GLY A 10 -10.05 -0.54 28.51
C GLY A 10 -9.78 0.56 27.47
N HIS A 11 -8.75 1.39 27.66
CA HIS A 11 -8.36 2.37 26.66
C HIS A 11 -7.97 1.68 25.35
N ARG A 12 -8.53 2.16 24.23
CA ARG A 12 -8.28 1.59 22.89
C ARG A 12 -6.84 1.89 22.48
N MET A 13 -6.13 0.88 22.00
CA MET A 13 -4.75 1.04 21.53
C MET A 13 -4.42 0.05 20.43
N MET A 14 -3.44 0.44 19.62
CA MET A 14 -2.76 -0.40 18.65
C MET A 14 -1.26 -0.33 18.94
N VAL A 15 -0.54 -1.42 18.72
CA VAL A 15 0.92 -1.44 18.87
C VAL A 15 1.57 -1.31 17.51
N GLY A 16 2.37 -0.26 17.34
CA GLY A 16 3.17 -0.05 16.13
C GLY A 16 4.55 -0.70 16.23
N HIS A 17 5.04 -1.25 15.13
CA HIS A 17 6.39 -1.77 15.00
C HIS A 17 7.17 -1.02 13.93
N PHE A 18 8.45 -0.74 14.21
CA PHE A 18 9.37 -0.21 13.23
C PHE A 18 10.75 -0.84 13.41
N SER A 19 11.07 -1.81 12.54
CA SER A 19 12.39 -2.44 12.53
C SER A 19 13.39 -1.60 11.75
N LEU A 20 14.57 -1.41 12.33
CA LEU A 20 15.70 -0.70 11.74
C LEU A 20 16.96 -1.58 11.79
N PRO A 21 17.08 -2.57 10.89
CA PRO A 21 18.33 -3.30 10.78
C PRO A 21 19.46 -2.35 10.37
N LEU A 22 20.67 -2.62 10.85
CA LEU A 22 21.85 -1.83 10.57
C LEU A 22 22.72 -2.55 9.54
N ASN A 23 23.34 -1.78 8.65
CA ASN A 23 24.43 -2.28 7.85
C ASN A 23 25.65 -2.48 8.75
N MET A 24 26.07 -3.73 8.96
CA MET A 24 27.14 -4.07 9.90
C MET A 24 28.52 -3.53 9.51
N ASN A 25 28.71 -3.13 8.25
CA ASN A 25 29.97 -2.54 7.79
C ASN A 25 30.05 -1.03 8.05
N THR A 26 28.92 -0.32 7.97
CA THR A 26 28.88 1.16 7.99
C THR A 26 28.14 1.73 9.18
N GLY A 27 27.35 0.93 9.89
CA GLY A 27 26.43 1.36 10.95
C GLY A 27 25.21 2.14 10.43
N SER A 28 25.04 2.28 9.11
CA SER A 28 23.91 3.02 8.54
C SER A 28 22.61 2.19 8.60
N PRO A 29 21.42 2.83 8.65
CA PRO A 29 20.16 2.13 8.49
C PRO A 29 20.14 1.32 7.18
N ALA A 30 19.70 0.06 7.26
CA ALA A 30 19.59 -0.85 6.13
C ALA A 30 18.11 -1.10 5.81
N PHE A 31 17.41 -0.06 5.35
CA PHE A 31 16.01 -0.17 4.92
C PHE A 31 15.81 -1.26 3.85
N GLY A 32 14.58 -1.74 3.67
CA GLY A 32 14.27 -2.76 2.67
C GLY A 32 14.89 -4.16 2.92
N GLN A 33 15.75 -4.33 3.92
CA GLN A 33 16.29 -5.63 4.30
C GLN A 33 15.18 -6.59 4.74
N ILE A 34 15.27 -7.83 4.28
CA ILE A 34 14.26 -8.85 4.56
C ILE A 34 14.16 -9.18 6.06
N ASP A 35 15.23 -8.98 6.83
CA ASP A 35 15.27 -9.17 8.28
C ASP A 35 14.26 -8.27 9.01
N ALA A 36 14.02 -7.06 8.49
CA ALA A 36 12.98 -6.17 9.01
C ALA A 36 11.58 -6.80 8.87
N SER A 37 11.34 -7.48 7.74
CA SER A 37 10.06 -8.16 7.47
C SER A 37 9.88 -9.41 8.31
N LEU A 38 10.96 -10.18 8.55
CA LEU A 38 10.93 -11.32 9.47
C LEU A 38 10.61 -10.87 10.89
N ASN A 39 11.20 -9.75 11.32
CA ASN A 39 10.93 -9.20 12.65
C ASN A 39 9.48 -8.71 12.79
N ASN A 40 8.92 -8.05 11.77
CA ASN A 40 7.50 -7.70 11.73
C ASN A 40 6.60 -8.94 11.81
N LEU A 41 6.93 -10.02 11.09
CA LEU A 41 6.16 -11.26 11.13
C LEU A 41 6.07 -11.81 12.55
N ILE A 42 7.20 -11.89 13.26
CA ILE A 42 7.26 -12.35 14.66
C ILE A 42 6.45 -11.42 15.56
N PHE A 43 6.62 -10.10 15.38
CA PHE A 43 5.89 -9.09 16.13
C PHE A 43 4.37 -9.25 15.96
N ASN A 44 3.89 -9.37 14.73
CA ASN A 44 2.47 -9.52 14.42
C ASN A 44 1.90 -10.79 15.05
N GLN A 45 2.59 -11.93 14.93
CA GLN A 45 2.16 -13.17 15.56
C GLN A 45 2.07 -13.04 17.09
N MET A 46 3.03 -12.38 17.73
CA MET A 46 2.99 -12.12 19.17
C MET A 46 1.79 -11.25 19.58
N TRP A 47 1.53 -10.13 18.90
CA TRP A 47 0.43 -9.25 19.29
C TRP A 47 -0.94 -9.80 18.98
N ARG A 48 -1.05 -10.62 17.92
CA ARG A 48 -2.25 -11.41 17.66
C ARG A 48 -2.53 -12.41 18.79
N TYR A 49 -1.50 -13.06 19.34
CA TYR A 49 -1.67 -13.92 20.52
C TYR A 49 -2.23 -13.16 21.73
N TYR A 50 -1.81 -11.91 21.94
CA TYR A 50 -2.35 -11.05 23.00
C TYR A 50 -3.73 -10.43 22.68
N GLY A 51 -4.28 -10.64 21.48
CA GLY A 51 -5.55 -10.06 21.07
C GLY A 51 -5.53 -8.53 20.95
N ILE A 52 -4.35 -7.92 20.77
CA ILE A 52 -4.19 -6.47 20.65
C ILE A 52 -3.88 -6.15 19.19
N PRO A 53 -4.59 -5.18 18.56
CA PRO A 53 -4.28 -4.77 17.20
C PRO A 53 -2.83 -4.30 17.04
N CYS A 54 -2.21 -4.66 15.92
CA CYS A 54 -0.82 -4.34 15.60
C CYS A 54 -0.69 -3.69 14.22
N GLY A 55 0.35 -2.88 14.02
CA GLY A 55 0.64 -2.28 12.74
C GLY A 55 2.12 -2.15 12.45
N ASP A 56 2.47 -2.29 11.17
CA ASP A 56 3.84 -2.30 10.69
C ASP A 56 4.21 -0.99 10.00
N GLY A 57 5.31 -0.39 10.43
CA GLY A 57 5.86 0.84 9.88
C GLY A 57 7.03 0.63 8.92
N SER A 58 7.80 -0.45 9.03
CA SER A 58 8.98 -0.63 8.16
C SER A 58 8.71 -0.94 6.68
N PRO A 59 7.57 -1.53 6.23
CA PRO A 59 7.41 -1.98 4.84
C PRO A 59 7.52 -0.91 3.75
N GLY A 60 7.29 0.36 4.13
CA GLY A 60 7.34 1.47 3.19
C GLY A 60 8.74 2.01 2.89
N TYR A 61 9.75 1.62 3.67
CA TYR A 61 11.12 2.13 3.55
C TYR A 61 12.00 1.24 2.70
N VAL A 62 12.75 1.87 1.80
CA VAL A 62 13.65 1.22 0.85
C VAL A 62 15.06 1.75 1.00
N ASN A 63 16.04 0.91 0.76
CA ASN A 63 17.45 1.31 0.67
C ASN A 63 17.84 1.68 -0.77
N ALA A 64 16.94 1.52 -1.73
CA ALA A 64 17.10 2.01 -3.10
C ALA A 64 17.34 3.52 -3.13
N LYS A 65 18.29 3.96 -3.96
CA LYS A 65 18.65 5.39 -4.15
C LYS A 65 17.80 6.06 -5.22
N ARG A 66 17.02 5.28 -5.97
CA ARG A 66 16.20 5.71 -7.10
C ARG A 66 14.91 4.88 -7.14
N ILE A 67 13.93 5.36 -7.90
CA ILE A 67 12.72 4.60 -8.21
C ILE A 67 13.08 3.59 -9.31
N ASP A 68 13.43 2.38 -8.91
CA ASP A 68 13.89 1.31 -9.78
C ASP A 68 13.38 -0.07 -9.30
N TYR A 69 13.94 -1.14 -9.87
CA TYR A 69 13.61 -2.50 -9.47
C TYR A 69 13.86 -2.76 -7.97
N GLN A 70 14.91 -2.17 -7.39
CA GLN A 70 15.22 -2.32 -5.97
C GLN A 70 14.11 -1.75 -5.11
N ALA A 71 13.69 -0.52 -5.38
CA ALA A 71 12.58 0.11 -4.65
C ALA A 71 11.29 -0.73 -4.77
N GLY A 72 11.03 -1.30 -5.95
CA GLY A 72 9.87 -2.14 -6.20
C GLY A 72 9.84 -3.41 -5.36
N TYR A 73 10.91 -4.24 -5.40
CA TYR A 73 10.89 -5.52 -4.68
C TYR A 73 10.98 -5.33 -3.16
N GLU A 74 11.74 -4.33 -2.67
CA GLU A 74 11.89 -4.09 -1.23
C GLU A 74 10.54 -3.72 -0.60
N LYS A 75 9.75 -2.84 -1.26
CA LYS A 75 8.39 -2.50 -0.79
C LYS A 75 7.42 -3.65 -0.95
N ALA A 76 7.36 -4.28 -2.12
CA ALA A 76 6.36 -5.28 -2.42
C ALA A 76 6.47 -6.52 -1.51
N LEU A 77 7.70 -7.01 -1.29
CA LEU A 77 7.94 -8.15 -0.40
C LEU A 77 7.61 -7.81 1.05
N ALA A 78 8.07 -6.65 1.54
CA ALA A 78 7.79 -6.26 2.91
C ALA A 78 6.29 -6.04 3.16
N ALA A 79 5.58 -5.45 2.20
CA ALA A 79 4.14 -5.21 2.27
C ALA A 79 3.35 -6.52 2.32
N ILE A 80 3.62 -7.47 1.43
CA ILE A 80 2.88 -8.73 1.39
C ILE A 80 3.17 -9.61 2.61
N ILE A 81 4.41 -9.62 3.12
CA ILE A 81 4.78 -10.36 4.35
C ILE A 81 4.04 -9.78 5.56
N SER A 82 3.97 -8.45 5.66
CA SER A 82 3.24 -7.76 6.73
C SER A 82 1.74 -8.08 6.67
N ALA A 83 1.17 -8.10 5.46
CA ALA A 83 -0.22 -8.45 5.26
C ALA A 83 -0.51 -9.92 5.64
N LEU A 84 0.34 -10.86 5.21
CA LEU A 84 0.17 -12.28 5.47
C LEU A 84 0.43 -12.68 6.93
N SER A 85 1.25 -11.91 7.65
CA SER A 85 1.50 -12.14 9.08
C SER A 85 0.36 -11.66 9.99
N GLY A 86 -0.63 -10.97 9.42
CA GLY A 86 -1.85 -10.55 10.10
C GLY A 86 -1.77 -9.19 10.78
N ALA A 87 -0.98 -8.27 10.23
CA ALA A 87 -1.01 -6.86 10.62
C ALA A 87 -2.41 -6.28 10.43
N ASN A 88 -2.87 -5.44 11.38
CA ASN A 88 -4.13 -4.70 11.24
C ASN A 88 -3.96 -3.42 10.43
N TYR A 89 -2.74 -2.90 10.35
CA TYR A 89 -2.40 -1.69 9.62
C TYR A 89 -0.99 -1.80 9.05
N ILE A 90 -0.80 -1.39 7.79
CA ILE A 90 0.49 -1.38 7.12
C ILE A 90 0.75 0.03 6.63
N LEU A 91 1.79 0.67 7.15
CA LEU A 91 2.21 1.99 6.70
C LEU A 91 3.20 1.83 5.54
N LEU A 92 2.67 1.91 4.32
CA LEU A 92 3.46 1.80 3.08
C LEU A 92 4.31 3.04 2.77
N HIS A 93 4.21 4.11 3.58
CA HIS A 93 4.96 5.35 3.40
C HIS A 93 4.91 5.83 1.94
N PHE A 94 3.71 5.90 1.37
CA PHE A 94 3.47 6.25 -0.03
C PHE A 94 4.36 7.41 -0.47
N GLY A 95 5.16 7.18 -1.51
CA GLY A 95 6.06 8.18 -2.05
C GLY A 95 7.48 8.14 -1.50
N VAL A 96 7.76 7.45 -0.39
CA VAL A 96 9.12 7.33 0.14
C VAL A 96 9.99 6.54 -0.82
N ALA A 97 11.09 7.16 -1.25
CA ALA A 97 12.12 6.61 -2.13
C ALA A 97 13.46 7.28 -1.81
N ALA A 98 14.57 6.74 -2.32
CA ALA A 98 15.90 7.30 -2.04
C ALA A 98 16.16 7.44 -0.52
N GLU A 99 16.02 6.30 0.19
CA GLU A 99 16.15 6.13 1.65
C GLU A 99 15.08 6.87 2.48
N ILE A 100 15.16 8.20 2.54
CA ILE A 100 14.32 9.06 3.39
C ILE A 100 13.71 10.25 2.64
N THR A 101 13.79 10.25 1.31
CA THR A 101 13.16 11.28 0.47
C THR A 101 11.76 10.82 0.07
N ALA A 102 10.91 11.74 -0.40
CA ALA A 102 9.62 11.39 -0.98
C ALA A 102 9.47 11.97 -2.40
N HIS A 103 8.84 11.20 -3.28
CA HIS A 103 8.53 11.63 -4.63
C HIS A 103 7.09 11.20 -5.00
N PRO A 104 6.22 12.08 -5.51
CA PRO A 104 4.82 11.73 -5.79
C PRO A 104 4.65 10.61 -6.82
N VAL A 105 5.54 10.51 -7.82
CA VAL A 105 5.58 9.35 -8.74
C VAL A 105 5.71 8.00 -8.01
N GLN A 106 6.50 7.94 -6.94
CA GLN A 106 6.60 6.71 -6.14
C GLN A 106 5.27 6.41 -5.43
N ALA A 107 4.52 7.43 -5.01
CA ALA A 107 3.21 7.20 -4.40
C ALA A 107 2.21 6.55 -5.38
N VAL A 108 2.30 6.89 -6.67
CA VAL A 108 1.49 6.24 -7.72
C VAL A 108 1.89 4.78 -7.93
N LEU A 109 3.19 4.46 -7.88
CA LEU A 109 3.67 3.08 -7.96
C LEU A 109 3.28 2.27 -6.70
N ASP A 110 3.38 2.89 -5.52
CA ASP A 110 3.00 2.30 -4.24
C ASP A 110 1.50 1.99 -4.18
N ASP A 111 0.65 2.75 -4.89
CA ASP A 111 -0.78 2.49 -5.05
C ASP A 111 -1.07 1.21 -5.83
N ASP A 112 -0.30 0.91 -6.88
CA ASP A 112 -0.38 -0.39 -7.56
C ASP A 112 0.06 -1.54 -6.63
N VAL A 113 1.15 -1.37 -5.86
CA VAL A 113 1.59 -2.36 -4.87
C VAL A 113 0.51 -2.60 -3.81
N ALA A 114 -0.09 -1.53 -3.28
CA ALA A 114 -1.16 -1.61 -2.30
C ALA A 114 -2.40 -2.33 -2.87
N ALA A 115 -2.76 -2.04 -4.12
CA ALA A 115 -3.87 -2.69 -4.80
C ALA A 115 -3.61 -4.18 -5.06
N MET A 116 -2.38 -4.56 -5.41
CA MET A 116 -1.97 -5.97 -5.54
C MET A 116 -2.06 -6.71 -4.20
N VAL A 117 -1.51 -6.13 -3.13
CA VAL A 117 -1.59 -6.70 -1.78
C VAL A 117 -3.04 -6.85 -1.34
N GLY A 118 -3.85 -5.80 -1.56
CA GLY A 118 -5.28 -5.78 -1.25
C GLY A 118 -6.07 -6.87 -1.99
N ARG A 119 -5.84 -7.05 -3.30
CA ARG A 119 -6.46 -8.15 -4.05
C ARG A 119 -6.01 -9.51 -3.53
N PHE A 120 -4.72 -9.67 -3.21
CA PHE A 120 -4.19 -10.94 -2.72
C PHE A 120 -4.83 -11.35 -1.38
N ILE A 121 -4.89 -10.43 -0.41
CA ILE A 121 -5.47 -10.73 0.91
C ILE A 121 -6.99 -10.90 0.89
N ALA A 122 -7.68 -10.39 -0.14
CA ALA A 122 -9.11 -10.63 -0.32
C ALA A 122 -9.43 -12.13 -0.54
N GLY A 123 -8.43 -12.93 -0.94
CA GLY A 123 -8.60 -14.36 -1.21
C GLY A 123 -9.49 -14.63 -2.42
N GLU A 124 -10.07 -15.82 -2.45
CA GLU A 124 -11.02 -16.25 -3.49
C GLU A 124 -12.38 -16.55 -2.86
N GLN A 125 -13.44 -16.07 -3.49
CA GLN A 125 -14.80 -16.48 -3.14
C GLN A 125 -15.04 -17.87 -3.72
N VAL A 126 -15.50 -18.82 -2.89
CA VAL A 126 -15.76 -20.21 -3.30
C VAL A 126 -17.25 -20.50 -3.18
N ASP A 127 -17.95 -20.48 -4.30
CA ASP A 127 -19.36 -20.87 -4.44
C ASP A 127 -19.64 -21.48 -5.82
N ASP A 128 -20.88 -21.92 -6.06
CA ASP A 128 -21.26 -22.57 -7.31
C ASP A 128 -21.03 -21.67 -8.54
N GLU A 129 -21.17 -20.36 -8.39
CA GLU A 129 -20.96 -19.42 -9.49
C GLU A 129 -19.47 -19.21 -9.78
N THR A 130 -18.63 -19.06 -8.75
CA THR A 130 -17.18 -18.82 -8.93
C THR A 130 -16.43 -20.08 -9.36
N ILE A 131 -16.89 -21.27 -8.98
CA ILE A 131 -16.33 -22.55 -9.47
C ILE A 131 -16.64 -22.74 -10.96
N ALA A 132 -17.79 -22.25 -11.44
CA ALA A 132 -18.18 -22.24 -12.85
C ALA A 132 -18.22 -23.62 -13.53
N GLN A 133 -18.63 -24.68 -12.81
CA GLN A 133 -18.62 -26.07 -13.31
C GLN A 133 -19.45 -26.23 -14.59
N ASP A 134 -20.66 -25.67 -14.63
CA ASP A 134 -21.54 -25.74 -15.80
C ASP A 134 -20.92 -25.07 -17.02
N LEU A 135 -20.23 -23.94 -16.83
CA LEU A 135 -19.54 -23.25 -17.91
C LEU A 135 -18.38 -24.08 -18.45
N ILE A 136 -17.60 -24.71 -17.56
CA ILE A 136 -16.48 -25.59 -17.94
C ILE A 136 -17.01 -26.76 -18.78
N ALA A 137 -18.11 -27.39 -18.34
CA ALA A 137 -18.76 -28.47 -19.08
C ALA A 137 -19.33 -28.00 -20.43
N GLN A 138 -19.90 -26.80 -20.47
CA GLN A 138 -20.46 -26.19 -21.69
C GLN A 138 -19.38 -25.86 -22.74
N VAL A 139 -18.26 -25.29 -22.32
CA VAL A 139 -17.16 -24.91 -23.22
C VAL A 139 -16.43 -26.16 -23.74
N GLY A 140 -16.24 -27.17 -22.88
CA GLY A 140 -15.67 -28.45 -23.27
C GLY A 140 -14.19 -28.37 -23.67
N PRO A 141 -13.63 -29.45 -24.26
CA PRO A 141 -12.24 -29.50 -24.69
C PRO A 141 -11.95 -28.60 -25.90
N ILE A 142 -10.69 -28.55 -26.32
CA ILE A 142 -10.23 -27.79 -27.50
C ILE A 142 -11.11 -28.13 -28.72
N PRO A 143 -11.63 -27.13 -29.47
CA PRO A 143 -11.22 -25.73 -29.52
C PRO A 143 -11.96 -24.74 -28.58
N GLY A 144 -12.54 -25.19 -27.46
CA GLY A 144 -13.28 -24.33 -26.52
C GLY A 144 -12.45 -23.18 -25.90
N HIS A 145 -13.04 -22.00 -25.77
CA HIS A 145 -12.45 -20.84 -25.08
C HIS A 145 -13.49 -20.01 -24.31
N TYR A 146 -13.07 -19.35 -23.23
CA TYR A 146 -13.96 -18.64 -22.30
C TYR A 146 -14.17 -17.15 -22.61
N LEU A 147 -13.33 -16.55 -23.46
CA LEU A 147 -13.29 -15.09 -23.70
C LEU A 147 -14.64 -14.47 -24.09
N ASN A 148 -15.48 -15.18 -24.84
CA ASN A 148 -16.77 -14.67 -25.31
C ASN A 148 -17.96 -15.03 -24.40
N THR A 149 -17.71 -15.64 -23.24
CA THR A 149 -18.76 -16.09 -22.33
C THR A 149 -19.32 -14.95 -21.49
N ALA A 150 -20.59 -15.07 -21.09
CA ALA A 150 -21.22 -14.10 -20.19
C ALA A 150 -20.56 -14.10 -18.80
N HIS A 151 -20.15 -15.28 -18.33
CA HIS A 151 -19.45 -15.45 -17.05
C HIS A 151 -18.13 -14.66 -17.03
N THR A 152 -17.27 -14.83 -18.03
CA THR A 152 -16.02 -14.05 -18.11
C THR A 152 -16.28 -12.55 -18.12
N ARG A 153 -17.27 -12.06 -18.90
CA ARG A 153 -17.63 -10.63 -18.90
C ARG A 153 -18.07 -10.11 -17.53
N LYS A 154 -18.78 -10.93 -16.75
CA LYS A 154 -19.24 -10.59 -15.39
C LYS A 154 -18.08 -10.56 -14.38
N TRP A 155 -17.21 -11.56 -14.43
CA TRP A 155 -16.26 -11.84 -13.35
C TRP A 155 -14.86 -11.26 -13.56
N TRP A 156 -14.38 -11.10 -14.79
CA TRP A 156 -12.95 -10.80 -15.01
C TRP A 156 -12.47 -9.54 -14.30
N ARG A 157 -13.22 -8.42 -14.35
CA ARG A 157 -12.85 -7.16 -13.68
C ARG A 157 -12.99 -7.21 -12.17
N ARG A 158 -13.77 -8.17 -11.65
CA ARG A 158 -13.99 -8.33 -10.21
C ARG A 158 -12.88 -9.17 -9.60
N GLU A 159 -12.52 -10.25 -10.29
CA GLU A 159 -11.53 -11.21 -9.79
C GLU A 159 -10.09 -10.89 -10.19
N HIS A 160 -9.85 -10.16 -11.28
CA HIS A 160 -8.48 -9.84 -11.68
C HIS A 160 -8.08 -8.45 -11.19
N HIS A 161 -6.88 -8.36 -10.61
CA HIS A 161 -6.22 -7.07 -10.44
C HIS A 161 -5.72 -6.59 -11.80
N VAL A 162 -6.13 -5.39 -12.20
CA VAL A 162 -5.60 -4.70 -13.37
C VAL A 162 -4.69 -3.58 -12.86
N PRO A 163 -3.38 -3.63 -13.14
CA PRO A 163 -2.46 -2.60 -12.69
C PRO A 163 -2.80 -1.26 -13.37
N ARG A 164 -2.56 -0.15 -12.67
CA ARG A 164 -2.83 1.19 -13.19
C ARG A 164 -1.65 1.74 -13.97
N VAL A 165 -0.43 1.34 -13.62
CA VAL A 165 0.80 1.88 -14.21
C VAL A 165 1.79 0.81 -14.67
N ALA A 166 1.54 -0.48 -14.44
CA ALA A 166 2.32 -1.56 -15.08
C ALA A 166 1.75 -1.94 -16.46
N ASP A 167 2.63 -2.10 -17.46
CA ASP A 167 2.24 -2.49 -18.81
C ASP A 167 1.93 -4.00 -18.88
N THR A 168 0.83 -4.35 -19.53
CA THR A 168 0.42 -5.74 -19.78
C THR A 168 0.22 -6.04 -21.26
N SER A 169 0.72 -5.17 -22.14
CA SER A 169 0.56 -5.30 -23.59
C SER A 169 1.53 -6.33 -24.16
N THR A 170 1.24 -6.81 -25.37
CA THR A 170 2.20 -7.66 -26.08
C THR A 170 3.42 -6.84 -26.49
N TYR A 171 4.57 -7.51 -26.68
CA TYR A 171 5.80 -6.80 -27.08
C TYR A 171 5.64 -5.92 -28.35
N PRO A 172 4.97 -6.36 -29.42
CA PRO A 172 4.72 -5.51 -30.59
C PRO A 172 3.87 -4.27 -30.27
N GLU A 173 2.83 -4.41 -29.45
CA GLU A 173 1.99 -3.29 -29.00
C GLU A 173 2.78 -2.30 -28.15
N TRP A 174 3.55 -2.80 -27.18
CA TRP A 174 4.45 -2.00 -26.35
C TRP A 174 5.47 -1.23 -27.20
N GLN A 175 6.05 -1.90 -28.20
CA GLN A 175 7.01 -1.30 -29.13
C GLN A 175 6.37 -0.17 -29.96
N ALA A 176 5.16 -0.38 -30.47
CA ALA A 176 4.40 0.64 -31.21
C ALA A 176 3.91 1.78 -30.29
N GLY A 177 3.61 1.48 -29.02
CA GLY A 177 3.14 2.40 -27.99
C GLY A 177 4.23 3.27 -27.35
N GLY A 178 5.44 3.28 -27.89
CA GLY A 178 6.53 4.15 -27.43
C GLY A 178 7.41 3.56 -26.33
N LYS A 179 7.30 2.25 -26.05
CA LYS A 179 8.20 1.52 -25.13
C LYS A 179 8.23 2.08 -23.71
N LYS A 180 7.08 2.55 -23.22
CA LYS A 180 6.96 3.17 -21.90
C LYS A 180 7.25 2.17 -20.79
N SER A 181 7.94 2.63 -19.76
CA SER A 181 8.13 1.90 -18.52
C SER A 181 6.99 2.19 -17.53
N ALA A 182 6.89 1.39 -16.47
CA ALA A 182 5.94 1.66 -15.38
C ALA A 182 6.18 3.04 -14.73
N LEU A 183 7.44 3.50 -14.71
CA LEU A 183 7.80 4.83 -14.22
C LEU A 183 7.22 5.95 -15.11
N ASP A 184 7.17 5.74 -16.43
CA ASP A 184 6.63 6.72 -17.36
C ASP A 184 5.10 6.81 -17.22
N TYR A 185 4.41 5.68 -17.12
CA TYR A 185 2.98 5.65 -16.83
C TYR A 185 2.65 6.29 -15.47
N ALA A 186 3.47 6.04 -14.45
CA ALA A 186 3.31 6.64 -13.13
C ALA A 186 3.48 8.17 -13.16
N ARG A 187 4.41 8.70 -13.96
CA ARG A 187 4.54 10.16 -14.19
C ARG A 187 3.31 10.74 -14.87
N GLU A 188 2.83 10.11 -15.94
CA GLU A 188 1.64 10.58 -16.66
C GLU A 188 0.41 10.58 -15.77
N LYS A 189 0.25 9.53 -14.95
CA LYS A 189 -0.83 9.43 -13.97
C LYS A 189 -0.73 10.49 -12.88
N MET A 190 0.48 10.74 -12.36
CA MET A 190 0.73 11.80 -11.39
C MET A 190 0.31 13.17 -11.94
N GLU A 191 0.78 13.53 -13.15
CA GLU A 191 0.44 14.80 -13.79
C GLU A 191 -1.07 14.95 -14.00
N ALA A 192 -1.74 13.87 -14.45
CA ALA A 192 -3.19 13.87 -14.61
C ALA A 192 -3.95 14.08 -13.30
N ILE A 193 -3.48 13.49 -12.19
CA ILE A 193 -4.07 13.70 -10.85
C ILE A 193 -3.86 15.15 -10.42
N LEU A 194 -2.64 15.68 -10.55
CA LEU A 194 -2.31 17.05 -10.13
C LEU A 194 -3.08 18.10 -10.93
N ALA A 195 -3.32 17.86 -12.22
CA ALA A 195 -4.05 18.79 -13.08
C ALA A 195 -5.57 18.79 -12.84
N GLY A 196 -6.16 17.65 -12.45
CA GLY A 196 -7.61 17.45 -12.48
C GLY A 196 -8.27 17.13 -11.14
N HIS A 197 -7.53 16.72 -10.11
CA HIS A 197 -8.14 16.29 -8.85
C HIS A 197 -8.66 17.48 -8.04
N GLN A 198 -9.93 17.44 -7.68
CA GLN A 198 -10.57 18.39 -6.77
C GLN A 198 -10.91 17.64 -5.48
N PRO A 199 -10.25 17.94 -4.35
CA PRO A 199 -10.58 17.31 -3.07
C PRO A 199 -11.98 17.71 -2.62
N ALA A 200 -12.64 16.83 -1.86
CA ALA A 200 -13.94 17.17 -1.28
C ALA A 200 -13.80 18.41 -0.38
N PRO A 201 -14.55 19.50 -0.64
CA PRO A 201 -14.40 20.72 0.13
C PRO A 201 -14.89 20.52 1.56
N LEU A 202 -14.27 21.23 2.49
CA LEU A 202 -14.79 21.34 3.85
C LEU A 202 -16.05 22.21 3.85
N THR A 203 -16.96 21.96 4.78
CA THR A 203 -18.06 22.88 5.04
C THR A 203 -17.51 24.18 5.65
N ALA A 204 -18.18 25.30 5.41
CA ALA A 204 -17.76 26.60 5.97
C ALA A 204 -17.59 26.55 7.51
N ALA A 205 -18.48 25.83 8.20
CA ALA A 205 -18.40 25.65 9.65
C ALA A 205 -17.18 24.83 10.09
N GLN A 206 -16.76 23.82 9.33
CA GLN A 206 -15.53 23.07 9.60
C GLN A 206 -14.29 23.92 9.38
N GLU A 207 -14.28 24.71 8.30
CA GLU A 207 -13.16 25.59 7.97
C GLU A 207 -12.98 26.69 9.02
N GLU A 208 -14.07 27.34 9.43
CA GLU A 208 -14.07 28.32 10.52
C GLU A 208 -13.58 27.70 11.85
N ALA A 209 -14.01 26.47 12.17
CA ALA A 209 -13.57 25.78 13.37
C ALA A 209 -12.06 25.47 13.36
N ILE A 210 -11.51 25.04 12.20
CA ILE A 210 -10.07 24.79 12.03
C ILE A 210 -9.30 26.10 12.20
N GLU A 211 -9.72 27.17 11.53
CA GLU A 211 -9.01 28.44 11.58
C GLU A 211 -9.02 29.03 13.01
N ARG A 212 -10.13 28.90 13.74
CA ARG A 212 -10.18 29.28 15.16
C ARG A 212 -9.16 28.52 16.00
N ILE A 213 -9.08 27.19 15.85
CA ILE A 213 -8.10 26.35 16.58
C ILE A 213 -6.67 26.79 16.25
N LEU A 214 -6.38 27.06 14.96
CA LEU A 214 -5.06 27.51 14.53
C LEU A 214 -4.70 28.89 15.09
N GLN A 215 -5.65 29.83 15.12
CA GLN A 215 -5.44 31.16 15.69
C GLN A 215 -5.18 31.10 17.19
N GLU A 216 -5.94 30.31 17.94
CA GLU A 216 -5.73 30.08 19.36
C GLU A 216 -4.34 29.48 19.64
N ALA A 217 -3.94 28.47 18.85
CA ALA A 217 -2.62 27.86 18.96
C ALA A 217 -1.51 28.88 18.65
N ARG A 218 -1.61 29.62 17.54
CA ARG A 218 -0.63 30.65 17.15
C ARG A 218 -0.48 31.72 18.23
N ALA A 219 -1.60 32.21 18.79
CA ALA A 219 -1.59 33.21 19.86
C ALA A 219 -1.03 32.65 21.18
N TYR A 220 -1.27 31.38 21.48
CA TYR A 220 -0.68 30.72 22.65
C TYR A 220 0.85 30.63 22.54
N TYR A 221 1.36 30.13 21.42
CA TYR A 221 2.80 29.92 21.24
C TYR A 221 3.57 31.23 21.05
N SER A 222 3.00 32.24 20.39
CA SER A 222 3.63 33.56 20.26
C SER A 222 3.83 34.26 21.60
N ARG A 223 2.89 34.08 22.55
CA ARG A 223 3.00 34.62 23.92
C ARG A 223 4.02 33.89 24.80
N LYS A 224 4.41 32.66 24.44
CA LYS A 224 5.32 31.84 25.24
C LYS A 224 6.79 31.92 24.81
N GLU A 225 7.14 32.78 23.83
CA GLU A 225 8.50 32.90 23.27
C GLU A 225 9.13 31.55 22.89
N LEU A 226 8.31 30.60 22.44
CA LEU A 226 8.75 29.32 21.88
C LEU A 226 8.81 29.45 20.35
N THR A 227 9.68 30.33 19.88
CA THR A 227 10.08 30.47 18.47
C THR A 227 11.59 30.47 18.38
#